data_AF-A0A5R8PLQ5-F1
#
_entry.id   AF-A0A5R8PLQ5-F1
#
_cell.length_a   1.000
_cell.length_b   1.000
_cell.length_c   1.000
_cell.angle_alpha   90.00
_cell.angle_beta   90.00
_cell.angle_gamma   90.00
#
_symmetry.space_group_name_H-M   'P 1'
#
loop_
_entity.id
_entity.type
_entity.pdbx_description
1 polymer ?
#
loop_
_entity_poly.entity_id
_entity_poly.type
_entity_poly.pdbx_seq_one_letter_code
_entity_poly.pdbx_strand_id
1 'polypeptide(L)'
;MTAIPLSEVDPTASASFGTLVRDATEQVSTLVRAEVELAKAEVTGEIKKGLQGSVFFIVALTILLFSSFFFFFAVAETLDIWLYRWAAFWIVFALMVIATAAFAFLGYRKVKKLRAPEKTIDSLKQTRSVLPSGLGAHGKHELTPDKIAMDKPAR
;
A
#
# COMPACT_ATOMS: atom_id res chain seq x y z
N MET A 1 -29.97 30.28 56.55
CA MET A 1 -29.72 28.82 56.50
C MET A 1 -30.23 28.33 55.16
N THR A 2 -29.37 28.35 54.13
CA THR A 2 -29.76 28.03 52.76
C THR A 2 -29.07 26.71 52.43
N ALA A 3 -29.83 25.62 52.50
CA ALA A 3 -29.30 24.27 52.33
C ALA A 3 -28.85 24.06 50.89
N ILE A 4 -27.61 23.58 50.73
CA ILE A 4 -27.06 23.09 49.47
C ILE A 4 -27.80 21.79 49.13
N PRO A 5 -28.47 21.66 47.97
CA PRO A 5 -28.98 20.37 47.52
C PRO A 5 -27.80 19.46 47.18
N LEU A 6 -27.53 18.48 48.03
CA LEU A 6 -26.68 17.35 47.69
C LEU A 6 -27.51 16.42 46.79
N SER A 7 -27.27 16.43 45.49
CA SER A 7 -27.74 15.35 44.62
C SER A 7 -27.06 14.07 45.08
N GLU A 8 -27.83 13.16 45.67
CA GLU A 8 -27.41 11.81 46.01
C GLU A 8 -26.76 11.17 44.78
N VAL A 9 -25.44 10.97 44.85
CA VAL A 9 -24.76 9.96 44.05
C VAL A 9 -25.25 8.64 44.63
N ASP A 10 -26.29 8.08 44.02
CA ASP A 10 -26.76 6.73 44.32
C ASP A 10 -25.61 5.73 44.05
N PRO A 11 -25.01 5.12 45.09
CA PRO A 11 -23.94 4.15 44.91
C PRO A 11 -24.47 2.78 44.44
N THR A 12 -25.79 2.62 44.36
CA THR A 12 -26.47 1.38 43.94
C THR A 12 -27.01 1.38 42.52
N ALA A 13 -26.89 2.49 41.80
CA ALA A 13 -26.66 2.50 40.35
C ALA A 13 -25.25 1.95 40.07
N SER A 14 -24.97 0.76 40.58
CA SER A 14 -23.77 0.01 40.35
C SER A 14 -23.68 -0.19 38.85
N ALA A 15 -22.84 0.58 38.16
CA ALA A 15 -22.44 0.27 36.81
C ALA A 15 -22.08 -1.22 36.83
N SER A 16 -22.93 -2.04 36.19
CA SER A 16 -22.72 -3.48 36.22
C SER A 16 -21.30 -3.75 35.73
N PHE A 17 -20.64 -4.78 36.25
CA PHE A 17 -19.28 -5.11 35.81
C PHE A 17 -19.16 -5.21 34.27
N GLY A 18 -20.25 -5.63 33.60
CA GLY A 18 -20.37 -5.63 32.15
C GLY A 18 -20.40 -4.24 31.51
N THR A 19 -21.01 -3.24 32.15
CA THR A 19 -21.01 -1.84 31.70
C THR A 19 -19.61 -1.23 31.79
N LEU A 20 -18.88 -1.49 32.87
CA LEU A 20 -17.49 -1.03 33.07
C LEU A 20 -16.52 -1.63 32.03
N VAL A 21 -16.63 -2.94 31.76
CA VAL A 21 -15.81 -3.61 30.73
C VAL A 21 -16.15 -3.09 29.34
N ARG A 22 -17.44 -2.84 29.06
CA ARG A 22 -17.88 -2.26 27.78
C ARG A 22 -17.29 -0.86 27.58
N ASP A 23 -17.43 0.02 28.57
CA ASP A 23 -16.96 1.41 28.47
C ASP A 23 -15.41 1.46 28.43
N ALA A 24 -14.71 0.59 29.15
CA ALA A 24 -13.25 0.47 29.07
C ALA A 24 -12.80 -0.03 27.68
N THR A 25 -13.50 -1.00 27.11
CA THR A 25 -13.21 -1.52 25.76
C THR A 25 -13.47 -0.45 24.69
N GLU A 26 -14.51 0.36 24.87
CA GLU A 26 -14.85 1.47 23.98
C GLU A 26 -13.79 2.59 24.02
N GLN A 27 -13.26 2.91 25.20
CA GLN A 27 -12.14 3.85 25.35
C GLN A 27 -10.85 3.33 24.71
N VAL A 28 -10.52 2.06 24.93
CA VAL A 28 -9.36 1.43 24.29
C VAL A 28 -9.50 1.45 22.76
N SER A 29 -10.69 1.12 22.24
CA SER A 29 -10.95 1.19 20.80
C SER A 29 -10.82 2.61 20.25
N THR A 30 -11.21 3.62 21.04
CA THR A 30 -11.09 5.04 20.67
C THR A 30 -9.63 5.48 20.65
N LEU A 31 -8.84 5.11 21.67
CA LEU A 31 -7.40 5.40 21.72
C LEU A 31 -6.64 4.74 20.57
N VAL A 32 -6.89 3.45 20.30
CA VAL A 32 -6.24 2.75 19.18
C VAL A 32 -6.56 3.42 17.85
N ARG A 33 -7.82 3.82 17.65
CA ARG A 33 -8.23 4.52 16.43
C ARG A 33 -7.57 5.89 16.32
N ALA A 34 -7.46 6.62 17.42
CA ALA A 34 -6.75 7.91 17.47
C ALA A 34 -5.26 7.76 17.14
N GLU A 35 -4.59 6.74 17.69
CA GLU A 35 -3.18 6.45 17.41
C GLU A 35 -2.96 6.08 15.93
N VAL A 36 -3.87 5.28 15.36
CA VAL A 36 -3.85 4.93 13.93
C VAL A 36 -4.11 6.15 13.05
N GLU A 37 -5.06 7.01 13.42
CA GLU A 37 -5.37 8.24 12.68
C GLU A 37 -4.18 9.21 12.72
N LEU A 38 -3.50 9.32 13.87
CA LEU A 38 -2.30 10.13 14.02
C LEU A 38 -1.14 9.58 13.19
N ALA A 39 -0.82 8.29 13.33
CA ALA A 39 0.22 7.63 12.56
C ALA A 39 -0.05 7.73 11.04
N LYS A 40 -1.32 7.58 10.64
CA LYS A 40 -1.74 7.78 9.24
C LYS A 40 -1.53 9.23 8.79
N ALA A 41 -1.85 10.22 9.62
CA ALA A 41 -1.64 11.62 9.29
C ALA A 41 -0.14 11.96 9.15
N GLU A 42 0.70 11.44 10.04
CA GLU A 42 2.16 11.62 10.00
C GLU A 42 2.75 11.01 8.73
N VAL A 43 2.50 9.71 8.49
CA VAL A 43 2.98 9.00 7.30
C VAL A 43 2.46 9.65 6.01
N THR A 44 1.19 10.05 5.96
CA THR A 44 0.64 10.74 4.79
C THR A 44 1.31 12.10 4.57
N GLY A 45 1.62 12.82 5.65
CA GLY A 45 2.37 14.07 5.62
C GLY A 45 3.79 13.88 5.06
N GLU A 46 4.50 12.85 5.51
CA GLU A 46 5.83 12.48 5.01
C GLU A 46 5.80 12.11 3.54
N ILE A 47 4.85 11.26 3.12
CA ILE A 47 4.66 10.87 1.72
C ILE A 47 4.40 12.11 0.86
N LYS A 48 3.55 13.04 1.31
CA LYS A 48 3.25 14.27 0.58
C LYS A 48 4.48 15.17 0.44
N LYS A 49 5.28 15.31 1.50
CA LYS A 49 6.56 16.05 1.46
C LYS A 49 7.56 15.39 0.51
N GLY A 50 7.68 14.06 0.56
CA GLY A 50 8.53 13.29 -0.34
C GLY A 50 8.10 13.43 -1.80
N LEU A 51 6.80 13.37 -2.07
CA LEU A 51 6.24 13.57 -3.40
C LEU A 51 6.49 15.00 -3.91
N GLN A 52 6.26 16.01 -3.08
CA GLN A 52 6.53 17.40 -3.45
C GLN A 52 8.03 17.63 -3.73
N GLY A 53 8.93 17.03 -2.93
CA GLY A 53 10.36 17.04 -3.18
C GLY A 53 10.76 16.31 -4.47
N SER A 54 10.05 15.24 -4.83
CA SER A 54 10.33 14.46 -6.05
C SER A 54 10.11 15.25 -7.34
N VAL A 55 9.27 16.30 -7.33
CA VAL A 55 9.04 17.16 -8.50
C VAL A 55 10.35 17.78 -8.99
N PHE A 56 11.19 18.27 -8.08
CA PHE A 56 12.49 18.83 -8.45
C PHE A 56 13.42 17.78 -9.04
N PHE A 57 13.40 16.55 -8.50
CA PHE A 57 14.16 15.46 -9.08
C PHE A 57 13.67 15.07 -10.48
N ILE A 58 12.35 15.03 -10.70
CA ILE A 58 11.78 14.74 -12.03
C ILE A 58 12.24 15.82 -13.02
N VAL A 59 12.14 17.10 -12.64
CA VAL A 59 12.60 18.22 -13.49
C VAL A 59 14.11 18.13 -13.74
N ALA A 60 14.92 17.94 -12.71
CA ALA A 60 16.38 17.83 -12.83
C ALA A 60 16.80 16.64 -13.71
N LEU A 61 16.20 15.46 -13.51
CA LEU A 61 16.48 14.27 -14.31
C LEU A 61 16.01 14.44 -15.76
N THR A 62 14.89 15.13 -15.99
CA THR A 62 14.42 15.44 -17.34
C THR A 62 15.40 16.36 -18.05
N ILE A 63 15.82 17.45 -17.40
CA ILE A 63 16.84 18.37 -17.93
C ILE A 63 18.12 17.60 -18.23
N LEU A 64 18.62 16.80 -17.27
CA LEU A 64 19.84 16.01 -17.45
C LEU A 64 19.71 15.01 -18.61
N LEU A 65 18.55 14.37 -18.77
CA LEU A 65 18.28 13.44 -19.87
C LEU A 65 18.36 14.15 -21.23
N PHE A 66 17.69 15.31 -21.39
CA PHE A 66 17.77 16.08 -22.63
C PHE A 66 19.15 16.68 -22.87
N SER A 67 19.80 17.21 -21.82
CA SER A 67 21.16 17.75 -21.88
C SER A 67 22.19 16.68 -22.24
N SER A 68 21.96 15.41 -21.90
CA SER A 68 22.86 14.31 -22.26
C SER A 68 23.05 14.19 -23.78
N PHE A 69 22.00 14.46 -24.58
CA PHE A 69 22.12 14.46 -26.04
C PHE A 69 23.14 15.50 -26.53
N PHE A 70 23.04 16.74 -26.02
CA PHE A 70 23.98 17.81 -26.33
C PHE A 70 25.38 17.52 -25.78
N PHE A 71 25.49 16.91 -24.60
CA PHE A 71 26.75 16.52 -24.01
C PHE A 71 27.51 15.53 -24.90
N PHE A 72 26.85 14.45 -25.35
CA PHE A 72 27.50 13.48 -26.24
C PHE A 72 27.85 14.07 -27.60
N PHE A 73 27.02 14.96 -28.13
CA PHE A 73 27.35 15.71 -29.36
C PHE A 73 28.58 16.60 -29.16
N ALA A 74 28.65 17.34 -28.04
CA ALA A 74 29.80 18.17 -27.70
C ALA A 74 31.09 17.35 -27.53
N VAL A 75 31.00 16.16 -26.94
CA VAL A 75 32.14 15.22 -26.85
C VAL A 75 32.58 14.77 -28.24
N ALA A 76 31.63 14.41 -29.13
CA ALA A 76 31.94 14.01 -30.50
C ALA A 76 32.61 15.15 -31.30
N GLU A 77 32.09 16.37 -31.22
CA GLU A 77 32.68 17.56 -31.85
C GLU A 77 34.05 17.91 -31.26
N THR A 78 34.23 17.72 -29.96
CA THR A 78 35.54 17.91 -29.33
C THR A 78 36.54 16.89 -29.89
N LEU A 79 36.15 15.62 -30.03
CA LEU A 79 37.00 14.57 -30.61
C LEU A 79 37.33 14.81 -32.10
N ASP A 80 36.43 15.44 -32.86
CA ASP A 80 36.65 15.81 -34.28
C ASP A 80 37.84 16.76 -34.48
N ILE A 81 38.30 17.45 -33.43
CA ILE A 81 39.50 18.30 -33.49
C ILE A 81 40.76 17.46 -33.80
N TRP A 82 40.81 16.20 -33.33
CA TRP A 82 41.98 15.31 -33.50
C TRP A 82 41.71 14.10 -34.40
N LEU A 83 40.45 13.78 -34.65
CA LEU A 83 40.00 12.56 -35.35
C LEU A 83 39.11 12.93 -36.53
N TYR A 84 38.91 12.00 -37.47
CA TYR A 84 37.87 12.18 -38.48
C TYR A 84 36.48 12.18 -37.82
N ARG A 85 35.62 13.12 -38.21
CA ARG A 85 34.25 13.26 -37.72
C ARG A 85 33.49 11.95 -37.57
N TRP A 86 33.46 11.15 -38.63
CA TRP A 86 32.76 9.86 -38.60
C TRP A 86 33.30 8.92 -37.50
N ALA A 87 34.62 8.87 -37.31
CA ALA A 87 35.26 8.06 -36.27
C ALA A 87 34.95 8.59 -34.86
N ALA A 88 34.93 9.92 -34.67
CA ALA A 88 34.56 10.54 -33.40
C ALA A 88 33.15 10.13 -32.96
N PHE A 89 32.15 10.20 -33.86
CA PHE A 89 30.78 9.76 -33.57
C PHE A 89 30.69 8.26 -33.25
N TRP A 90 31.44 7.40 -33.95
CA TRP A 90 31.48 5.96 -33.65
C TRP A 90 32.08 5.65 -32.27
N ILE A 91 33.11 6.39 -31.85
CA ILE A 91 33.71 6.23 -30.52
C ILE A 91 32.70 6.60 -29.43
N VAL A 92 32.01 7.73 -29.58
CA VAL A 92 30.97 8.16 -28.64
C VAL A 92 29.81 7.16 -28.61
N PHE A 93 29.39 6.66 -29.78
CA PHE A 93 28.36 5.62 -29.86
C PHE A 93 28.78 4.34 -29.11
N ALA A 94 30.00 3.86 -29.33
CA ALA A 94 30.52 2.68 -28.63
C ALA A 94 30.55 2.91 -27.11
N LEU A 95 30.96 4.09 -26.65
CA LEU A 95 30.93 4.48 -25.24
C LEU A 95 29.51 4.42 -24.67
N MET A 96 28.50 4.92 -25.40
CA MET A 96 27.10 4.85 -24.98
C MET A 96 26.57 3.42 -24.90
N VAL A 97 26.94 2.54 -25.84
CA VAL A 97 26.57 1.12 -25.81
C VAL A 97 27.17 0.43 -24.58
N ILE A 98 28.45 0.69 -24.27
CA ILE A 98 29.12 0.14 -23.08
C ILE A 98 28.45 0.63 -21.80
N ALA A 99 28.18 1.94 -21.71
CA ALA A 99 27.48 2.52 -20.56
C ALA A 99 26.10 1.89 -20.38
N THR A 100 25.33 1.76 -21.46
CA THR A 100 24.00 1.12 -21.46
C THR A 100 24.08 -0.32 -20.98
N ALA A 101 25.02 -1.11 -21.50
CA ALA A 101 25.22 -2.49 -21.08
C ALA A 101 25.56 -2.59 -19.59
N ALA A 102 26.43 -1.70 -19.09
CA ALA A 102 26.79 -1.64 -17.67
C ALA A 102 25.59 -1.32 -16.77
N PHE A 103 24.81 -0.28 -17.10
CA PHE A 103 23.62 0.08 -16.34
C PHE A 103 22.52 -0.99 -16.42
N ALA A 104 22.28 -1.57 -17.59
CA ALA A 104 21.34 -2.67 -17.76
C ALA A 104 21.75 -3.88 -16.92
N PHE A 105 23.04 -4.22 -16.90
CA PHE A 105 23.56 -5.32 -16.09
C PHE A 105 23.43 -5.05 -14.59
N LEU A 106 23.79 -3.85 -14.13
CA LEU A 106 23.62 -3.44 -12.72
C LEU A 106 22.15 -3.46 -12.31
N GLY A 107 21.26 -2.94 -13.16
CA GLY A 107 19.81 -2.96 -12.98
C GLY A 107 19.28 -4.39 -12.88
N TYR A 108 19.67 -5.26 -13.82
CA TYR A 108 19.34 -6.68 -13.80
C TYR A 108 19.81 -7.36 -12.50
N ARG A 109 21.04 -7.07 -12.04
CA ARG A 109 21.56 -7.63 -10.79
C ARG A 109 20.79 -7.16 -9.57
N LYS A 110 20.33 -5.91 -9.55
CA LYS A 110 19.52 -5.35 -8.46
C LYS A 110 18.12 -5.99 -8.45
N VAL A 111 17.46 -6.07 -9.60
CA VAL A 111 16.14 -6.71 -9.72
C VAL A 111 16.21 -8.20 -9.38
N LYS A 112 17.23 -8.92 -9.85
CA LYS A 112 17.42 -10.35 -9.54
C LYS A 112 17.69 -10.61 -8.05
N LYS A 113 18.26 -9.63 -7.34
CA LYS A 113 18.47 -9.72 -5.88
C LYS A 113 17.20 -9.45 -5.07
N LEU A 114 16.20 -8.82 -5.65
CA LEU A 114 14.86 -8.73 -5.05
C LEU A 114 14.23 -10.12 -5.13
N ARG A 115 14.49 -10.98 -4.14
CA ARG A 115 13.71 -12.22 -3.95
C ARG A 115 12.25 -11.81 -3.77
N ALA A 116 11.33 -12.46 -4.48
CA ALA A 116 9.90 -12.33 -4.19
C ALA A 116 9.70 -12.58 -2.69
N PRO A 117 8.77 -11.87 -2.01
CA PRO A 117 8.56 -12.05 -0.58
C PRO A 117 7.95 -13.44 -0.31
N GLU A 118 8.81 -14.47 -0.25
CA GLU A 118 8.46 -15.87 -0.01
C GLU A 118 7.67 -16.01 1.30
N LYS A 119 8.06 -15.25 2.32
CA LYS A 119 7.37 -15.15 3.61
C LYS A 119 5.92 -14.66 3.46
N THR A 120 5.67 -13.68 2.60
CA THR A 120 4.31 -13.16 2.36
C THR A 120 3.48 -14.18 1.57
N ILE A 121 4.09 -14.85 0.59
CA ILE A 121 3.41 -15.90 -0.19
C ILE A 121 3.06 -17.10 0.72
N ASP A 122 3.97 -17.51 1.60
CA ASP A 122 3.74 -18.61 2.54
C ASP A 122 2.72 -18.25 3.63
N SER A 123 2.77 -17.03 4.17
CA SER A 123 1.73 -16.54 5.08
C SER A 123 0.34 -16.51 4.42
N LEU A 124 0.23 -16.10 3.16
CA LEU A 124 -1.05 -16.12 2.43
C LEU A 124 -1.53 -17.55 2.13
N LYS A 125 -0.62 -18.48 1.84
CA LYS A 125 -0.93 -19.90 1.68
C LYS A 125 -1.39 -20.53 3.01
N GLN A 126 -0.74 -20.20 4.12
CA GLN A 126 -1.16 -20.62 5.45
C GLN A 126 -2.52 -20.04 5.81
N THR A 127 -2.77 -18.75 5.56
CA THR A 127 -4.10 -18.13 5.79
C THR A 127 -5.20 -18.82 5.00
N ARG A 128 -4.94 -19.23 3.75
CA ARG A 128 -5.90 -20.04 2.97
C ARG A 128 -6.17 -21.41 3.61
N SER A 129 -5.18 -22.01 4.26
CA SER A 129 -5.33 -23.31 4.93
C SER A 129 -6.05 -23.24 6.28
N VAL A 130 -6.07 -22.08 6.94
CA VAL A 130 -6.81 -21.85 8.20
C VAL A 130 -8.15 -21.14 8.00
N LEU A 131 -8.53 -20.78 6.78
CA LEU A 131 -9.88 -20.30 6.44
C LEU A 131 -10.83 -21.50 6.31
N PRO A 132 -11.69 -21.80 7.30
CA PRO A 132 -12.71 -22.81 7.14
C PRO A 132 -13.63 -22.38 5.99
N SER A 133 -13.80 -23.24 4.98
CA SER A 133 -14.74 -23.03 3.86
C SER A 133 -16.22 -23.10 4.29
N GLY A 134 -16.52 -22.83 5.57
CA GLY A 134 -17.80 -23.08 6.23
C GLY A 134 -18.70 -21.86 6.43
N LEU A 135 -18.26 -20.64 6.14
CA LEU A 135 -19.09 -19.43 6.29
C LEU A 135 -20.19 -19.26 5.22
N GLY A 136 -20.36 -20.23 4.31
CA GLY A 136 -21.43 -20.25 3.31
C GLY A 136 -22.42 -21.42 3.41
N ALA A 137 -22.29 -22.30 4.42
CA ALA A 137 -23.02 -23.58 4.44
C ALA A 137 -24.05 -23.75 5.57
N HIS A 138 -24.39 -22.70 6.32
CA HIS A 138 -25.50 -22.72 7.28
C HIS A 138 -26.65 -21.85 6.80
N GLY A 139 -27.41 -22.37 5.84
CA GLY A 139 -28.59 -21.72 5.28
C GLY A 139 -29.51 -22.67 4.51
N LYS A 140 -29.50 -23.96 4.85
CA LYS A 140 -30.45 -24.94 4.32
C LYS A 140 -31.18 -25.63 5.47
N HIS A 141 -32.00 -24.85 6.17
CA HIS A 141 -33.07 -25.40 6.99
C HIS A 141 -34.38 -25.19 6.22
N GLU A 142 -34.77 -26.28 5.54
CA GLU A 142 -36.13 -26.78 5.43
C GLU A 142 -37.24 -25.82 4.95
N LEU A 143 -37.59 -25.92 3.66
CA LEU A 143 -38.93 -25.65 3.15
C LEU A 143 -39.30 -26.79 2.19
N THR A 144 -39.93 -27.83 2.73
CA THR A 144 -40.58 -28.91 1.99
C THR A 144 -41.78 -28.35 1.21
N PRO A 145 -41.79 -28.39 -0.14
CA PRO A 145 -42.92 -27.92 -0.94
C PRO A 145 -43.81 -29.10 -1.39
N ASP A 146 -44.22 -29.97 -0.47
CA ASP A 146 -45.00 -31.18 -0.81
C ASP A 146 -46.39 -31.25 -0.14
N LYS A 147 -47.08 -30.10 0.01
CA LYS A 147 -48.48 -30.08 0.46
C LYS A 147 -49.38 -29.04 -0.22
N ILE A 148 -49.09 -28.67 -1.48
CA ILE A 148 -49.93 -27.70 -2.21
C ILE A 148 -50.54 -28.28 -3.50
N ALA A 149 -50.13 -29.46 -3.95
CA ALA A 149 -50.58 -30.03 -5.22
C ALA A 149 -51.51 -31.25 -5.06
N MET A 150 -52.54 -31.18 -4.21
CA MET A 150 -53.61 -32.20 -4.25
C MET A 150 -54.96 -31.69 -3.73
N ASP A 151 -55.45 -30.60 -4.30
CA ASP A 151 -56.90 -30.36 -4.40
C ASP A 151 -57.18 -29.69 -5.74
N LYS A 152 -57.61 -30.50 -6.72
CA LYS A 152 -58.24 -30.03 -7.95
C LYS A 152 -59.62 -30.70 -8.00
N PRO A 153 -60.72 -29.95 -7.97
CA PRO A 153 -62.04 -30.53 -8.07
C PRO A 153 -62.28 -31.06 -9.48
N ALA A 154 -62.84 -32.26 -9.56
CA ALA A 154 -63.27 -32.91 -10.77
C ALA A 154 -64.39 -32.13 -11.45
N ARG A 155 -64.17 -31.73 -12.70
CA ARG A 155 -65.21 -31.58 -13.72
C ARG A 155 -64.61 -31.55 -15.12
#